data_AF-A0A7K2KR91-F1
#
_entry.id   AF-A0A7K2KR91-F1
#
_cell.length_a   1.000
_cell.length_b   1.000
_cell.length_c   1.000
_cell.angle_alpha   90.00
_cell.angle_beta   90.00
_cell.angle_gamma   90.00
#
_symmetry.space_group_name_H-M   'P 1'
#
loop_
_entity.id
_entity.type
_entity.pdbx_description
1 polymer ?
#
loop_
_entity_poly.entity_id
_entity_poly.type
_entity_poly.pdbx_seq_one_letter_code
_entity_poly.pdbx_strand_id
1 'polypeptide(L)'
;PGRLGAVLPDRLHAWRRIGRPELRPSVHLGYARLVLTEWGWQNAPYKLRDAHGARCVCGALLAAHRLGHGSATTMNEAAAWIMTELRSRGWHELIGPWNRAPGRTAADAVDLLDATIRRAARAGR
;
A
#
# COMPACT_ATOMS: atom_id res chain seq x y z
N PRO A 1 7.81 -21.45 -8.97
CA PRO A 1 9.02 -20.87 -9.60
C PRO A 1 8.96 -19.33 -9.54
N GLY A 2 9.49 -18.70 -8.50
CA GLY A 2 10.92 -18.45 -8.39
C GLY A 2 11.18 -17.01 -8.85
N ARG A 3 10.97 -16.02 -7.98
CA ARG A 3 11.42 -14.65 -8.22
C ARG A 3 12.24 -14.21 -7.02
N LEU A 4 13.54 -14.08 -7.26
CA LEU A 4 14.59 -13.60 -6.39
C LEU A 4 14.38 -12.14 -5.88
N GLY A 5 13.17 -11.58 -5.99
CA GLY A 5 12.82 -10.24 -5.53
C GLY A 5 12.44 -10.17 -4.04
N ALA A 6 12.24 -11.32 -3.38
CA ALA A 6 11.80 -11.39 -1.97
C ALA A 6 12.89 -10.99 -0.94
N VAL A 7 14.14 -10.78 -1.38
CA VAL A 7 15.28 -10.48 -0.50
C VAL A 7 16.14 -9.35 -1.07
N LEU A 8 15.53 -8.34 -1.70
CA LEU A 8 16.23 -7.06 -1.79
C LEU A 8 15.86 -6.22 -0.56
N PRO A 9 16.81 -5.86 0.32
CA PRO A 9 16.55 -4.83 1.30
C PRO A 9 16.10 -3.59 0.52
N ASP A 10 15.06 -2.91 1.02
CA ASP A 10 14.53 -1.65 0.47
C ASP A 10 15.67 -0.63 0.14
N ARG A 11 16.84 -0.82 0.77
CA ARG A 11 18.12 -0.11 0.56
C ARG A 11 18.73 -0.23 -0.84
N LEU A 12 18.58 -1.32 -1.59
CA LEU A 12 19.15 -1.43 -2.95
C LEU A 12 18.34 -0.64 -4.00
N HIS A 13 17.06 -0.35 -3.72
CA HIS A 13 16.27 0.61 -4.50
C HIS A 13 16.43 2.06 -4.02
N ALA A 14 17.05 2.29 -2.87
CA ALA A 14 17.20 3.61 -2.26
C ALA A 14 18.28 4.50 -2.92
N TRP A 15 19.08 3.97 -3.86
CA TRP A 15 20.22 4.72 -4.40
C TRP A 15 19.91 5.75 -5.48
N ARG A 16 18.65 5.88 -5.94
CA ARG A 16 18.21 7.02 -6.75
C ARG A 16 16.71 7.27 -6.59
N ARG A 17 16.35 8.15 -5.65
CA ARG A 17 15.38 9.25 -5.83
C ARG A 17 14.97 9.84 -4.47
N ILE A 18 15.71 10.86 -4.03
CA ILE A 18 15.16 11.88 -3.13
C ILE A 18 14.03 12.57 -3.93
N GLY A 19 12.80 12.44 -3.43
CA GLY A 19 11.59 13.19 -3.80
C GLY A 19 11.35 13.44 -5.30
N ARG A 20 10.53 12.59 -5.93
CA ARG A 20 9.75 13.10 -7.07
C ARG A 20 8.84 14.24 -6.57
N PRO A 21 8.54 15.29 -7.37
CA PRO A 21 7.58 16.33 -7.02
C PRO A 21 6.32 15.70 -6.43
N GLU A 22 5.69 16.41 -5.48
CA GLU A 22 4.60 15.88 -4.66
C GLU A 22 3.60 15.09 -5.50
N LEU A 23 3.61 13.77 -5.31
CA LEU A 23 2.78 12.86 -6.09
C LEU A 23 1.34 13.03 -5.64
N ARG A 24 0.43 12.83 -6.58
CA ARG A 24 -0.99 12.70 -6.26
C ARG A 24 -1.20 11.43 -5.41
N PRO A 25 -2.05 11.47 -4.37
CA PRO A 25 -2.45 10.27 -3.61
C PRO A 25 -2.82 9.05 -4.47
N SER A 26 -3.54 9.22 -5.58
CA SER A 26 -3.90 8.12 -6.50
C SER A 26 -2.67 7.44 -7.11
N VAL A 27 -1.62 8.20 -7.42
CA VAL A 27 -0.36 7.68 -7.97
C VAL A 27 0.43 6.94 -6.88
N HIS A 28 0.47 7.48 -5.66
CA HIS A 28 1.09 6.79 -4.51
C HIS A 28 0.40 5.45 -4.22
N LEU A 29 -0.93 5.42 -4.27
CA LEU A 29 -1.72 4.19 -4.14
C LEU A 29 -1.40 3.18 -5.25
N GLY A 30 -1.16 3.64 -6.49
CA GLY A 30 -0.68 2.79 -7.58
C GLY A 30 0.65 2.11 -7.26
N TYR A 31 1.60 2.81 -6.64
CA TYR A 31 2.85 2.21 -6.18
C TYR A 31 2.66 1.24 -5.01
N ALA A 32 1.78 1.56 -4.06
CA ALA A 32 1.43 0.62 -2.98
C ALA A 32 0.79 -0.66 -3.54
N ARG A 33 -0.04 -0.54 -4.59
CA ARG A 33 -0.61 -1.69 -5.30
C ARG A 33 0.48 -2.55 -5.94
N LEU A 34 1.45 -1.94 -6.63
CA LEU A 34 2.59 -2.66 -7.20
C LEU A 34 3.36 -3.43 -6.12
N VAL A 35 3.66 -2.78 -4.99
CA VAL A 35 4.30 -3.44 -3.84
C VAL A 35 3.51 -4.67 -3.38
N LEU A 36 2.19 -4.56 -3.20
CA LEU A 36 1.38 -5.72 -2.80
C LEU A 36 1.41 -6.84 -3.82
N THR A 37 1.34 -6.52 -5.11
CA THR A 37 1.32 -7.54 -6.18
C THR A 37 2.68 -8.20 -6.41
N GLU A 38 3.78 -7.46 -6.22
CA GLU A 38 5.12 -7.98 -6.47
C GLU A 38 5.72 -8.67 -5.25
N TRP A 39 5.48 -8.14 -4.05
CA TRP A 39 6.13 -8.61 -2.82
C TRP A 39 5.21 -9.49 -1.97
N GLY A 40 3.92 -9.51 -2.29
CA GLY A 40 2.94 -10.39 -1.66
C GLY A 40 2.17 -9.74 -0.51
N TRP A 41 1.07 -10.41 -0.13
CA TRP A 41 0.16 -10.03 0.93
C TRP A 41 0.47 -10.77 2.23
N GLN A 42 0.37 -10.07 3.35
CA GLN A 42 0.29 -10.70 4.67
C GLN A 42 -0.68 -9.94 5.59
N ASN A 43 -1.31 -10.69 6.49
CA ASN A 43 -2.16 -10.16 7.55
C ASN A 43 -2.11 -10.95 8.87
N ALA A 44 -1.47 -12.12 8.91
CA ALA A 44 -1.38 -12.96 10.10
C ALA A 44 0.02 -13.60 10.23
N PRO A 45 0.73 -13.43 11.36
CA PRO A 45 0.47 -12.43 12.41
C PRO A 45 0.60 -11.01 11.85
N TYR A 46 -0.14 -10.04 12.41
CA TYR A 46 -0.15 -8.69 11.86
C TYR A 46 1.19 -7.98 12.01
N LYS A 47 1.88 -7.77 10.89
CA LYS A 47 3.08 -6.94 10.78
C LYS A 47 2.91 -5.92 9.66
N LEU A 48 3.80 -4.93 9.56
CA LEU A 48 3.88 -4.11 8.33
C LEU A 48 4.61 -4.86 7.21
N ARG A 49 5.50 -5.78 7.60
CA ARG A 49 6.34 -6.59 6.73
C ARG A 49 6.61 -7.93 7.42
N ASP A 50 6.49 -9.03 6.70
CA ASP A 50 6.95 -10.34 7.20
C ASP A 50 8.41 -10.62 6.84
N ALA A 51 8.89 -11.82 7.19
CA ALA A 51 10.26 -12.25 6.91
C ALA A 51 10.54 -12.43 5.40
N HIS A 52 9.52 -12.74 4.59
CA HIS A 52 9.64 -12.94 3.15
C HIS A 52 9.44 -11.65 2.34
N GLY A 53 9.15 -10.54 3.01
CA GLY A 53 8.92 -9.26 2.35
C GLY A 53 7.48 -9.04 1.89
N ALA A 54 6.50 -9.86 2.28
CA ALA A 54 5.09 -9.55 2.09
C ALA A 54 4.67 -8.34 2.92
N ARG A 55 3.62 -7.63 2.50
CA ARG A 55 3.11 -6.41 3.14
C ARG A 55 1.60 -6.52 3.41
N CYS A 56 1.13 -5.85 4.47
CA CYS A 56 -0.29 -5.46 4.56
C CYS A 56 -0.51 -4.13 3.83
N VAL A 57 -1.75 -3.61 3.76
CA VAL A 57 -2.04 -2.32 3.10
C VAL A 57 -1.20 -1.19 3.69
N CYS A 58 -1.11 -1.09 5.03
CA CYS A 58 -0.29 -0.08 5.70
C CYS A 58 1.20 -0.22 5.36
N GLY A 59 1.69 -1.46 5.30
CA GLY A 59 3.07 -1.77 4.95
C GLY A 59 3.41 -1.42 3.50
N ALA A 60 2.45 -1.58 2.58
CA ALA A 60 2.61 -1.26 1.18
C ALA A 60 2.70 0.26 0.94
N LEU A 61 1.86 1.05 1.62
CA LEU A 61 1.97 2.52 1.61
C LEU A 61 3.34 2.99 2.12
N LEU A 62 3.76 2.44 3.27
CA LEU A 62 5.06 2.78 3.85
C LEU A 62 6.24 2.37 2.95
N ALA A 63 6.15 1.21 2.30
CA ALA A 63 7.16 0.77 1.35
C ALA A 63 7.23 1.70 0.13
N ALA A 64 6.09 2.08 -0.47
CA ALA A 64 6.05 3.03 -1.58
C ALA A 64 6.71 4.36 -1.20
N HIS A 65 6.41 4.90 -0.02
CA HIS A 65 7.06 6.10 0.50
C HIS A 65 8.58 5.91 0.67
N ARG A 66 9.02 4.82 1.30
CA ARG A 66 10.46 4.52 1.52
C ARG A 66 11.25 4.30 0.23
N LEU A 67 10.58 3.91 -0.85
CA LEU A 67 11.15 3.79 -2.20
C LEU A 67 11.20 5.14 -2.95
N GLY A 68 10.78 6.25 -2.31
CA GLY A 68 10.80 7.59 -2.90
C GLY A 68 9.55 7.96 -3.70
N HIS A 69 8.48 7.18 -3.61
CA HIS A 69 7.23 7.45 -4.30
C HIS A 69 6.29 8.33 -3.46
N GLY A 70 6.60 9.61 -3.32
CA GLY A 70 5.76 10.59 -2.62
C GLY A 70 6.21 10.88 -1.18
N SER A 71 5.74 12.00 -0.64
CA SER A 71 6.08 12.47 0.71
C SER A 71 5.29 11.70 1.78
N ALA A 72 5.65 11.91 3.05
CA ALA A 72 4.84 11.43 4.16
C ALA A 72 3.42 12.03 4.14
N THR A 73 3.28 13.29 3.70
CA THR A 73 1.99 13.94 3.48
C THR A 73 1.18 13.20 2.41
N THR A 74 1.75 12.92 1.23
CA THR A 74 1.08 12.14 0.18
C THR A 74 0.63 10.77 0.68
N MET A 75 1.48 10.07 1.45
CA MET A 75 1.17 8.76 2.02
C MET A 75 -0.02 8.84 2.99
N ASN A 76 -0.05 9.86 3.86
CA ASN A 76 -1.15 10.07 4.81
C ASN A 76 -2.46 10.44 4.09
N GLU A 77 -2.41 11.27 3.05
CA GLU A 77 -3.57 11.56 2.21
C GLU A 77 -4.09 10.31 1.49
N ALA A 78 -3.19 9.48 0.95
CA ALA A 78 -3.54 8.19 0.35
C ALA A 78 -4.23 7.26 1.37
N ALA A 79 -3.73 7.20 2.61
CA ALA A 79 -4.38 6.45 3.68
C ALA A 79 -5.79 6.98 4.01
N ALA A 80 -5.99 8.30 3.99
CA ALA A 80 -7.31 8.91 4.18
C ALA A 80 -8.31 8.55 3.06
N TRP A 81 -7.83 8.42 1.82
CA TRP A 81 -8.64 7.90 0.71
C TRP A 81 -9.04 6.44 0.93
N ILE A 82 -8.13 5.58 1.40
CA ILE A 82 -8.45 4.19 1.74
C ILE A 82 -9.51 4.14 2.84
N MET A 83 -9.37 4.96 3.89
CA MET A 83 -10.37 5.05 4.96
C MET A 83 -11.74 5.48 4.43
N THR A 84 -11.78 6.38 3.44
CA THR A 84 -13.03 6.80 2.79
C THR A 84 -13.66 5.67 1.98
N GLU A 85 -12.85 4.91 1.24
CA GLU A 85 -13.31 3.75 0.48
C GLU A 85 -13.81 2.63 1.40
N LEU A 86 -13.10 2.34 2.48
CA LEU A 86 -13.52 1.39 3.52
C LEU A 86 -14.88 1.76 4.12
N ARG A 87 -15.08 3.04 4.48
CA ARG A 87 -16.38 3.52 4.97
C ARG A 87 -17.49 3.31 3.96
N SER A 88 -17.26 3.57 2.67
CA SER A 88 -18.28 3.29 1.64
C SER A 88 -18.57 1.79 1.43
N ARG A 89 -17.67 0.91 1.88
CA ARG A 89 -17.87 -0.56 1.93
C ARG A 89 -18.47 -1.03 3.25
N GLY A 90 -18.91 -0.12 4.12
CA GLY A 90 -19.49 -0.43 5.43
C GLY A 90 -18.46 -0.71 6.53
N TRP A 91 -17.16 -0.51 6.28
CA TRP A 91 -16.12 -0.68 7.29
C TRP A 91 -15.76 0.64 7.97
N HIS A 92 -15.98 0.75 9.28
CA HIS A 92 -15.87 2.01 10.03
C HIS A 92 -14.63 2.11 10.93
N GLU A 93 -13.85 1.03 11.06
CA GLU A 93 -12.60 1.02 11.82
C GLU A 93 -11.39 1.42 10.95
N LEU A 94 -10.20 1.50 11.56
CA LEU A 94 -8.94 1.80 10.88
C LEU A 94 -8.51 0.69 9.90
N ILE A 95 -7.56 1.02 9.02
CA ILE A 95 -6.96 0.06 8.06
C ILE A 95 -6.31 -1.13 8.77
N GLY A 96 -5.72 -0.93 9.96
CA GLY A 96 -5.10 -1.99 10.76
C GLY A 96 -6.07 -3.13 11.12
N PRO A 97 -7.19 -2.84 11.81
CA PRO A 97 -8.28 -3.78 12.00
C PRO A 97 -8.79 -4.42 10.70
N TRP A 98 -8.97 -3.64 9.62
CA TRP A 98 -9.41 -4.20 8.34
C TRP A 98 -8.43 -5.26 7.81
N ASN A 99 -7.12 -4.99 7.84
CA ASN A 99 -6.09 -5.95 7.40
C ASN A 99 -6.20 -7.26 8.20
N ARG A 100 -6.41 -7.16 9.51
CA ARG A 100 -6.42 -8.28 10.47
C ARG A 100 -7.73 -9.07 10.48
N ALA A 101 -8.79 -8.57 9.84
CA ALA A 101 -10.07 -9.24 9.86
C ALA A 101 -9.93 -10.68 9.28
N PRO A 102 -10.53 -11.69 9.93
CA PRO A 102 -10.50 -13.06 9.43
C PRO A 102 -11.01 -13.16 7.99
N GLY A 103 -10.39 -14.03 7.19
CA GLY A 103 -10.78 -14.25 5.81
C GLY A 103 -10.29 -13.21 4.81
N ARG A 104 -9.54 -12.17 5.22
CA ARG A 104 -8.95 -11.20 4.30
C ARG A 104 -7.88 -11.82 3.42
N THR A 105 -8.06 -11.64 2.12
CA THR A 105 -7.19 -12.20 1.08
C THR A 105 -6.32 -11.15 0.41
N ALA A 106 -5.31 -11.61 -0.35
CA ALA A 106 -4.55 -10.73 -1.23
C ALA A 106 -5.44 -10.03 -2.26
N ALA A 107 -6.45 -10.73 -2.77
CA ALA A 107 -7.40 -10.19 -3.74
C ALA A 107 -8.22 -9.04 -3.13
N ASP A 108 -8.67 -9.17 -1.88
CA ASP A 108 -9.38 -8.09 -1.18
C ASP A 108 -8.51 -6.84 -1.03
N ALA A 109 -7.23 -7.03 -0.70
CA ALA A 109 -6.29 -5.92 -0.53
C ALA A 109 -6.00 -5.20 -1.84
N VAL A 110 -5.82 -5.95 -2.92
CA VAL A 110 -5.63 -5.38 -4.26
C VAL A 110 -6.91 -4.68 -4.73
N ASP A 111 -8.09 -5.28 -4.55
CA ASP A 111 -9.36 -4.66 -4.92
C ASP A 111 -9.63 -3.36 -4.14
N LEU A 112 -9.31 -3.33 -2.84
CA LEU A 112 -9.40 -2.12 -2.03
C LEU A 112 -8.52 -1.01 -2.60
N LEU A 113 -7.26 -1.32 -2.95
CA LEU A 113 -6.38 -0.33 -3.56
C LEU A 113 -6.88 0.10 -4.94
N ASP A 114 -7.32 -0.82 -5.79
CA ASP A 114 -7.82 -0.52 -7.13
C ASP A 114 -9.05 0.41 -7.10
N ALA A 115 -10.00 0.16 -6.20
CA ALA A 115 -11.14 1.06 -6.01
C ALA A 115 -10.72 2.42 -5.45
N THR A 116 -9.82 2.43 -4.47
CA THR A 116 -9.32 3.69 -3.87
C THR A 116 -8.57 4.53 -4.91
N ILE A 117 -7.73 3.92 -5.75
CA ILE A 117 -7.02 4.58 -6.86
C ILE A 117 -8.04 5.23 -7.79
N ARG A 118 -9.04 4.47 -8.26
CA ARG A 118 -10.10 5.00 -9.14
C ARG A 118 -10.86 6.14 -8.50
N ARG A 119 -11.18 6.04 -7.21
CA ARG A 119 -11.91 7.08 -6.46
C ARG A 119 -11.09 8.36 -6.35
N ALA A 120 -9.84 8.28 -5.90
CA ALA A 120 -8.94 9.42 -5.76
C ALA A 120 -8.67 10.09 -7.11
N ALA A 121 -8.39 9.29 -8.15
CA ALA A 121 -8.12 9.80 -9.49
C ALA A 121 -9.32 10.54 -10.10
N ARG A 122 -10.55 10.05 -9.89
CA ARG A 122 -11.78 10.75 -10.32
C ARG A 122 -11.99 12.08 -9.59
N ALA A 123 -11.46 12.22 -8.38
CA ALA A 123 -11.45 13.47 -7.64
C ALA A 123 -10.26 14.41 -8.00
N GLY A 124 -9.45 14.05 -9.01
CA GLY A 124 -8.25 14.79 -9.38
C GLY A 124 -7.09 14.67 -8.40
N ARG A 125 -7.21 13.77 -7.41
CA ARG A 125 -6.22 13.48 -6.38
C ARG A 125 -5.43 12.22 -6.71
#